data_AF-A0A0K8TQ38-F1
#
_entry.id   AF-A0A0K8TQ38-F1
#
_cell.length_a   1.000
_cell.length_b   1.000
_cell.length_c   1.000
_cell.angle_alpha   90.00
_cell.angle_beta   90.00
_cell.angle_gamma   90.00
#
_symmetry.space_group_name_H-M   'P 1'
#
loop_
_entity.id
_entity.type
_entity.pdbx_description
1 polymer ?
#
loop_
_entity_poly.entity_id
_entity_poly.type
_entity_poly.pdbx_seq_one_letter_code
_entity_poly.pdbx_strand_id
1 'polypeptide(L)'
;KERYTWSKAETDCLKKIFLTENIPQRLVDQRYKTGEVYLDVSNRLAKLGYNRSAEQIRKKWKSIRKSGNFPRIAVSVSRMSNLGKSPVTTKITRSNGLHITQPVMTSYANNAELIEMPSGLSSSKVQLSTPMGNDRKIGDIKRNIKKKAQDNYSGALTQFYENWVSSCEDMWKRQKIFWIEQIRSQREWEERVLEQQREHDRELVSICNSLITSESELVEYMHTGDVACETVMECFDDQFSNCNA
;
A
#
# COMPACT_ATOMS: atom_id res chain seq x y z
N LYS A 1 -41.75 -7.65 24.89
CA LYS A 1 -40.34 -7.40 24.52
C LYS A 1 -39.49 -8.41 25.26
N GLU A 2 -39.20 -9.55 24.65
CA GLU A 2 -38.34 -10.58 25.25
C GLU A 2 -36.96 -9.97 25.53
N ARG A 3 -36.52 -10.04 26.79
CA ARG A 3 -35.15 -9.67 27.16
C ARG A 3 -34.26 -10.79 26.69
N TYR A 4 -33.84 -10.71 25.44
CA TYR A 4 -32.95 -11.71 24.86
C TYR A 4 -31.62 -11.70 25.63
N THR A 5 -31.44 -12.71 26.48
CA THR A 5 -30.23 -12.91 27.27
C THR A 5 -29.15 -13.50 26.38
N TRP A 6 -27.91 -13.05 26.58
CA TRP A 6 -26.74 -13.59 25.88
C TRP A 6 -26.26 -14.80 26.66
N SER A 7 -26.15 -15.96 26.01
CA SER A 7 -25.56 -17.12 26.66
C SER A 7 -24.04 -16.92 26.84
N LYS A 8 -23.44 -17.68 27.76
CA LYS A 8 -21.98 -17.66 27.96
C LYS A 8 -21.24 -18.10 26.69
N ALA A 9 -21.69 -19.22 26.10
CA ALA A 9 -21.13 -19.76 24.86
C ALA A 9 -21.19 -18.74 23.71
N GLU A 10 -22.33 -18.10 23.54
CA GLU A 10 -22.53 -17.06 22.52
C GLU A 10 -21.62 -15.84 22.75
N THR A 11 -21.50 -15.41 24.01
CA THR A 11 -20.61 -14.30 24.38
C THR A 11 -19.14 -14.65 24.11
N ASP A 12 -18.73 -15.88 24.37
CA ASP A 12 -17.36 -16.33 24.14
C ASP A 12 -17.06 -16.50 22.64
N CYS A 13 -18.02 -16.99 21.85
CA CYS A 13 -17.94 -16.99 20.38
C CYS A 13 -17.80 -15.57 19.82
N LEU A 14 -18.61 -14.62 20.30
CA LEU A 14 -18.52 -13.21 19.92
C LEU A 14 -17.12 -12.66 20.21
N LYS A 15 -16.58 -12.90 21.41
CA LYS A 15 -15.21 -12.47 21.77
C LYS A 15 -14.17 -13.09 20.84
N LYS A 16 -14.29 -14.38 20.54
CA LYS A 16 -13.36 -15.11 19.65
C LYS A 16 -13.32 -14.48 18.26
N ILE A 17 -14.47 -14.20 17.65
CA ILE A 17 -14.55 -13.53 16.34
C ILE A 17 -13.86 -12.17 16.37
N PHE A 18 -14.12 -11.36 17.41
CA PHE A 18 -13.48 -10.05 17.56
C PHE A 18 -11.95 -10.14 17.77
N LEU A 19 -11.46 -11.18 18.44
CA LEU A 19 -10.03 -11.43 18.65
C LEU A 19 -9.33 -11.91 17.36
N THR A 20 -9.91 -12.89 16.68
CA THR A 20 -9.30 -13.52 15.49
C THR A 20 -9.14 -12.55 14.34
N GLU A 21 -10.09 -11.63 14.15
CA GLU A 21 -10.11 -10.74 12.99
C GLU A 21 -9.59 -9.32 13.28
N ASN A 22 -9.07 -9.11 14.50
CA ASN A 22 -8.63 -7.80 14.96
C ASN A 22 -9.68 -6.69 14.69
N ILE A 23 -10.96 -7.05 14.84
CA ILE A 23 -12.10 -6.18 14.61
C ILE A 23 -12.02 -4.87 15.41
N PRO A 24 -11.51 -4.87 16.66
CA PRO A 24 -11.29 -3.63 17.39
C PRO A 24 -10.39 -2.63 16.63
N GLN A 25 -9.35 -3.11 15.95
CA GLN A 25 -8.46 -2.29 15.13
C GLN A 25 -9.20 -1.76 13.90
N ARG A 26 -9.93 -2.63 13.18
CA ARG A 26 -10.77 -2.22 12.03
C ARG A 26 -11.82 -1.18 12.41
N LEU A 27 -12.41 -1.28 13.59
CA LEU A 27 -13.38 -0.30 14.12
C LEU A 27 -12.73 1.04 14.50
N VAL A 28 -11.44 1.05 14.87
CA VAL A 28 -10.67 2.27 15.14
C VAL A 28 -10.29 2.96 13.83
N ASP A 29 -9.83 2.19 12.85
CA ASP A 29 -9.35 2.68 11.56
C ASP A 29 -10.51 3.12 10.65
N GLN A 30 -11.66 2.45 10.70
CA GLN A 30 -12.81 2.69 9.81
C GLN A 30 -14.01 3.33 10.51
N ARG A 31 -13.83 4.54 11.07
CA ARG A 31 -14.89 5.27 11.79
C ARG A 31 -16.23 5.36 11.01
N TYR A 32 -16.18 5.44 9.68
CA TYR A 32 -17.37 5.62 8.82
C TYR A 32 -18.03 4.31 8.35
N LYS A 33 -17.36 3.15 8.43
CA LYS A 33 -17.90 1.84 7.97
C LYS A 33 -18.25 0.87 9.11
N THR A 34 -18.43 1.42 10.31
CA THR A 34 -18.70 0.64 11.53
C THR A 34 -19.92 -0.29 11.39
N GLY A 35 -20.92 0.07 10.58
CA GLY A 35 -22.11 -0.75 10.33
C GLY A 35 -21.81 -2.06 9.59
N GLU A 36 -21.01 -2.00 8.52
CA GLU A 36 -20.62 -3.16 7.72
C GLU A 36 -19.82 -4.18 8.55
N VAL A 37 -18.95 -3.68 9.42
CA VAL A 37 -18.15 -4.53 10.32
C VAL A 37 -19.05 -5.34 11.25
N TYR A 38 -20.08 -4.73 11.84
CA TYR A 38 -21.02 -5.47 12.70
C TYR A 38 -21.93 -6.42 11.90
N LEU A 39 -22.21 -6.11 10.64
CA LEU A 39 -22.96 -7.00 9.75
C LEU A 39 -22.15 -8.25 9.39
N ASP A 40 -20.86 -8.11 9.09
CA ASP A 40 -19.97 -9.27 8.86
C ASP A 40 -19.93 -10.18 10.11
N VAL A 41 -19.79 -9.60 11.30
CA VAL A 41 -19.83 -10.37 12.55
C VAL A 41 -21.17 -11.07 12.77
N SER A 42 -22.28 -10.38 12.45
CA SER A 42 -23.63 -10.96 12.51
C SER A 42 -23.73 -12.21 11.64
N ASN A 43 -23.25 -12.14 10.39
CA ASN A 43 -23.28 -13.26 9.46
C ASN A 43 -22.41 -14.43 9.96
N ARG A 44 -21.27 -14.15 10.59
CA ARG A 44 -20.40 -15.19 11.15
C ARG A 44 -21.00 -15.85 12.39
N LEU A 45 -21.64 -15.07 13.26
CA LEU A 45 -22.38 -15.64 14.40
C LEU A 45 -23.56 -16.50 13.92
N ALA A 46 -24.27 -16.08 12.87
CA ALA A 46 -25.36 -16.86 12.28
C ALA A 46 -24.86 -18.21 11.74
N LYS A 47 -23.67 -18.26 11.12
CA LYS A 47 -23.02 -19.51 10.69
C LYS A 47 -22.68 -20.46 11.85
N LEU A 48 -22.53 -19.93 13.06
CA LEU A 48 -22.32 -20.71 14.29
C LEU A 48 -23.64 -21.08 15.00
N GLY A 49 -24.80 -20.76 14.39
CA GLY A 49 -26.13 -21.01 14.94
C GLY A 49 -26.67 -19.89 15.83
N TYR A 50 -25.98 -18.76 15.95
CA TYR A 50 -26.39 -17.62 16.77
C TYR A 50 -26.90 -16.47 15.91
N ASN A 51 -28.22 -16.39 15.75
CA ASN A 51 -28.85 -15.31 14.97
C ASN A 51 -28.97 -14.03 15.81
N ARG A 52 -28.06 -13.08 15.58
CA ARG A 52 -28.03 -11.77 16.27
C ARG A 52 -27.89 -10.65 15.27
N SER A 53 -28.70 -9.60 15.41
CA SER A 53 -28.56 -8.43 14.54
C SER A 53 -27.29 -7.63 14.86
N ALA A 54 -26.78 -6.91 13.86
CA ALA A 54 -25.62 -6.03 13.99
C ALA A 54 -25.74 -5.05 15.18
N GLU A 55 -26.94 -4.51 15.43
CA GLU A 55 -27.19 -3.58 16.54
C GLU A 55 -27.17 -4.28 17.91
N GLN A 56 -27.62 -5.53 18.01
CA GLN A 56 -27.50 -6.32 19.23
C GLN A 56 -26.04 -6.62 19.56
N ILE A 57 -25.26 -6.98 18.53
CA ILE A 57 -23.82 -7.24 18.66
C ILE A 57 -23.09 -5.98 19.11
N ARG A 58 -23.37 -4.83 18.49
CA ARG A 58 -22.79 -3.54 18.87
C ARG A 58 -23.05 -3.20 20.34
N LYS A 59 -24.30 -3.35 20.80
CA LYS A 59 -24.68 -3.10 22.21
C LYS A 59 -23.96 -4.05 23.16
N LYS A 60 -23.91 -5.34 22.84
CA LYS A 60 -23.23 -6.34 23.66
C LYS A 60 -21.72 -6.09 23.72
N TRP A 61 -21.09 -5.78 22.59
CA TRP A 61 -19.67 -5.45 22.51
C TRP A 61 -19.31 -4.23 23.37
N LYS A 62 -20.13 -3.18 23.32
CA LYS A 62 -19.98 -1.98 24.18
C LYS A 62 -20.08 -2.34 25.67
N SER A 63 -20.97 -3.25 26.04
CA SER A 63 -21.11 -3.76 27.41
C SER A 63 -19.89 -4.59 27.84
N ILE A 64 -19.44 -5.52 27.00
CA ILE A 64 -18.25 -6.36 27.25
C ILE A 64 -17.01 -5.48 27.49
N ARG A 65 -16.79 -4.47 26.65
CA ARG A 65 -15.66 -3.53 26.79
C ARG A 65 -15.71 -2.72 28.08
N LYS A 66 -16.91 -2.30 28.50
CA LYS A 66 -17.11 -1.58 29.77
C LYS A 66 -16.91 -2.47 30.99
N SER A 67 -17.35 -3.73 30.91
CA SER A 67 -17.29 -4.69 32.03
C SER A 67 -15.89 -5.24 32.33
N GLY A 68 -14.86 -4.88 31.56
CA GLY A 68 -13.49 -5.39 31.74
C GLY A 68 -13.30 -6.89 31.40
N ASN A 69 -14.38 -7.60 31.06
CA ASN A 69 -14.38 -9.03 30.71
C ASN A 69 -13.92 -9.35 29.28
N PHE A 70 -13.46 -8.34 28.55
CA PHE A 70 -12.62 -8.55 27.39
C PHE A 70 -11.19 -8.43 27.88
N PRO A 71 -10.30 -9.42 27.61
CA PRO A 71 -8.89 -9.17 27.82
C PRO A 71 -8.61 -7.87 27.11
N ARG A 72 -8.11 -6.86 27.84
CA ARG A 72 -7.39 -5.78 27.17
C ARG A 72 -6.33 -6.57 26.42
N ILE A 73 -6.55 -6.77 25.13
CA ILE A 73 -5.46 -6.93 24.21
C ILE A 73 -4.70 -5.65 24.54
N ALA A 74 -3.69 -5.75 25.42
CA ALA A 74 -2.54 -4.90 25.31
C ALA A 74 -2.28 -5.03 23.83
N VAL A 75 -2.61 -3.97 23.09
CA VAL A 75 -2.27 -3.87 21.70
C VAL A 75 -0.75 -3.93 21.76
N SER A 76 -0.24 -5.15 21.83
CA SER A 76 0.88 -5.59 21.07
C SER A 76 0.45 -5.19 19.67
N VAL A 77 0.72 -3.92 19.35
CA VAL A 77 1.40 -3.58 18.13
C VAL A 77 2.33 -4.76 17.94
N SER A 78 1.99 -5.66 17.01
CA SER A 78 2.79 -6.82 16.73
C SER A 78 4.19 -6.31 16.53
N ARG A 79 4.99 -6.53 17.58
CA ARG A 79 6.43 -6.50 17.58
C ARG A 79 6.74 -7.47 16.46
N MET A 80 7.11 -6.94 15.31
CA MET A 80 7.63 -7.72 14.20
C MET A 80 8.97 -8.29 14.66
N SER A 81 8.94 -9.34 15.47
CA SER A 81 10.05 -10.25 15.67
C SER A 81 9.75 -11.48 14.82
N ASN A 82 10.01 -11.36 13.52
CA ASN A 82 10.26 -12.46 12.58
C ASN A 82 10.74 -11.89 11.23
N LEU A 83 11.90 -11.23 11.22
CA LEU A 83 12.73 -11.06 10.03
C LEU A 83 14.20 -11.25 10.43
N GLY A 84 14.50 -12.49 10.81
CA GLY A 84 15.84 -13.04 10.93
C GLY A 84 15.95 -14.27 10.03
N LYS A 85 15.51 -14.18 8.77
CA LYS A 85 15.87 -15.14 7.72
C LYS A 85 16.14 -14.34 6.45
N SER A 86 17.42 -14.23 6.14
CA SER A 86 17.92 -13.80 4.85
C SER A 86 17.26 -14.62 3.74
N PRO A 87 16.80 -14.04 2.63
CA PRO A 87 16.37 -14.84 1.48
C PRO A 87 17.58 -15.60 0.95
N VAL A 88 17.48 -16.93 0.98
CA VAL A 88 18.35 -17.82 0.22
C VAL A 88 18.27 -17.39 -1.24
N THR A 89 19.42 -17.07 -1.81
CA THR A 89 19.62 -16.83 -3.24
C THR A 89 19.37 -18.13 -4.00
N THR A 90 18.12 -18.37 -4.40
CA THR A 90 17.83 -19.39 -5.40
C THR A 90 18.26 -18.84 -6.75
N LYS A 91 19.36 -19.38 -7.28
CA LYS A 91 19.76 -19.17 -8.68
C LYS A 91 18.62 -19.63 -9.58
N ILE A 92 17.98 -18.70 -10.28
CA ILE A 92 17.06 -19.00 -11.38
C ILE A 92 17.83 -18.78 -12.68
N THR A 93 18.00 -19.88 -13.41
CA THR A 93 18.59 -19.95 -14.74
C THR A 93 17.71 -19.16 -15.73
N ARG A 94 18.36 -18.39 -16.61
CA ARG A 94 17.77 -17.59 -17.68
C ARG A 94 16.73 -18.36 -18.51
N SER A 95 15.57 -17.75 -18.69
CA SER A 95 14.79 -17.81 -19.94
C SER A 95 14.21 -16.43 -20.22
N ASN A 96 14.41 -15.96 -21.45
CA ASN A 96 14.08 -14.62 -21.93
C ASN A 96 12.58 -14.34 -21.79
N GLY A 97 12.22 -13.29 -21.03
CA GLY A 97 10.87 -12.79 -20.86
C GLY A 97 10.87 -11.64 -19.86
N LEU A 98 10.73 -10.41 -20.38
CA LEU A 98 10.87 -9.16 -19.63
C LEU A 98 9.67 -8.95 -18.68
N HIS A 99 9.75 -9.45 -17.45
CA HIS A 99 8.79 -9.13 -16.39
C HIS A 99 9.42 -8.17 -15.38
N ILE A 100 9.06 -6.88 -15.46
CA ILE A 100 9.31 -5.92 -14.38
C ILE A 100 8.26 -6.21 -13.31
N THR A 101 8.62 -7.00 -12.30
CA THR A 101 7.77 -7.21 -11.13
C THR A 101 7.69 -5.91 -10.34
N GLN A 102 6.48 -5.36 -10.20
CA GLN A 102 6.22 -4.24 -9.32
C GLN A 102 6.63 -4.59 -7.88
N PRO A 103 7.21 -3.65 -7.11
CA PRO A 103 7.37 -3.85 -5.69
C PRO A 103 5.98 -4.02 -5.08
N VAL A 104 5.73 -5.18 -4.44
CA VAL A 104 4.52 -5.41 -3.66
C VAL A 104 4.56 -4.45 -2.48
N MET A 105 3.94 -3.30 -2.64
CA MET A 105 3.53 -2.47 -1.52
C MET A 105 2.58 -3.31 -0.70
N THR A 106 2.94 -3.68 0.54
CA THR A 106 1.96 -4.19 1.49
C THR A 106 0.99 -3.06 1.78
N SER A 107 -0.01 -2.91 0.94
CA SER A 107 -1.02 -1.88 1.04
C SER A 107 -1.91 -2.20 2.23
N TYR A 108 -2.05 -1.24 3.13
CA TYR A 108 -3.26 -1.13 3.93
C TYR A 108 -4.30 -0.40 3.07
N ALA A 109 -4.79 -1.06 2.01
CA ALA A 109 -5.92 -0.58 1.22
C ALA A 109 -6.58 -1.74 0.46
N ASN A 110 -7.75 -2.17 0.94
CA ASN A 110 -8.67 -2.99 0.16
C ASN A 110 -9.78 -2.09 -0.43
N ASN A 111 -9.95 -2.25 -1.74
CA ASN A 111 -11.14 -2.00 -2.57
C ASN A 111 -11.36 -0.56 -3.07
N ALA A 112 -10.92 -0.31 -4.31
CA ALA A 112 -11.52 0.65 -5.22
C ALA A 112 -12.22 -0.14 -6.35
N GLU A 113 -13.51 0.15 -6.52
CA GLU A 113 -14.39 -0.38 -7.56
C GLU A 113 -14.17 0.42 -8.85
N LEU A 114 -14.19 -0.27 -10.00
CA LEU A 114 -14.04 0.27 -11.35
C LEU A 114 -15.07 1.38 -11.62
N ILE A 115 -14.60 2.57 -12.04
CA ILE A 115 -15.39 3.54 -12.79
C ILE A 115 -14.54 3.95 -14.00
N GLU A 116 -15.10 3.79 -15.20
CA GLU A 116 -14.48 4.12 -16.48
C GLU A 116 -14.13 5.62 -16.58
N MET A 117 -13.01 5.91 -17.24
CA MET A 117 -12.50 7.25 -17.49
C MET A 117 -12.99 7.82 -18.83
N PRO A 118 -13.47 9.07 -18.90
CA PRO A 118 -13.50 9.81 -20.15
C PRO A 118 -12.18 10.56 -20.36
N SER A 119 -11.67 10.45 -21.57
CA SER A 119 -10.50 11.14 -22.13
C SER A 119 -10.70 12.66 -22.21
N GLY A 120 -9.72 13.43 -21.72
CA GLY A 120 -9.65 14.88 -21.94
C GLY A 120 -8.71 15.62 -20.98
N LEU A 121 -7.51 15.93 -21.47
CA LEU A 121 -6.57 17.02 -21.10
C LEU A 121 -6.79 17.77 -19.77
N SER A 122 -5.77 17.77 -18.90
CA SER A 122 -5.07 18.99 -18.43
C SER A 122 -4.08 18.67 -17.30
N SER A 123 -2.84 19.11 -17.50
CA SER A 123 -1.77 19.15 -16.51
C SER A 123 -2.23 19.87 -15.24
N SER A 124 -2.60 19.08 -14.22
CA SER A 124 -2.95 19.60 -12.90
C SER A 124 -1.89 19.19 -11.89
N LYS A 125 -1.12 20.21 -11.49
CA LYS A 125 -0.15 20.20 -10.39
C LYS A 125 -0.79 19.61 -9.13
N VAL A 126 -0.47 18.35 -8.82
CA VAL A 126 -0.87 17.69 -7.57
C VAL A 126 -0.19 18.43 -6.42
N GLN A 127 -0.92 19.31 -5.76
CA GLN A 127 -0.50 19.87 -4.47
C GLN A 127 -0.60 18.77 -3.42
N LEU A 128 0.54 18.14 -3.14
CA LEU A 128 0.72 17.31 -1.95
C LEU A 128 0.55 18.21 -0.72
N SER A 129 -0.61 18.16 -0.08
CA SER A 129 -0.86 18.87 1.16
C SER A 129 -0.04 18.22 2.28
N THR A 130 1.08 18.86 2.62
CA THR A 130 1.95 18.45 3.71
C THR A 130 1.19 18.50 5.05
N PRO A 131 1.13 17.43 5.85
CA PRO A 131 0.44 17.43 7.15
C PRO A 131 1.28 18.11 8.26
N MET A 132 2.04 19.16 7.93
CA MET A 132 3.04 19.78 8.82
C MET A 132 2.55 20.98 9.65
N GLY A 133 1.23 21.13 9.85
CA GLY A 133 0.66 22.29 10.55
C GLY A 133 0.68 22.26 12.08
N ASN A 134 1.15 21.20 12.74
CA ASN A 134 0.86 20.98 14.18
C ASN A 134 2.07 20.97 15.13
N ASP A 135 3.30 21.16 14.65
CA ASP A 135 4.49 21.05 15.51
C ASP A 135 4.54 22.14 16.61
N ARG A 136 4.00 23.34 16.34
CA ARG A 136 3.87 24.40 17.37
C ARG A 136 2.92 24.01 18.50
N LYS A 137 1.79 23.36 18.18
CA LYS A 137 0.78 22.96 19.17
C LYS A 137 1.32 21.86 20.10
N ILE A 138 2.19 20.98 19.60
CA ILE A 138 2.82 19.92 20.40
C ILE A 138 3.75 20.53 21.46
N GLY A 139 4.52 21.55 21.10
CA GLY A 139 5.43 22.24 22.03
C GLY A 139 4.70 22.89 23.22
N ASP A 140 3.54 23.50 22.96
CA ASP A 140 2.72 24.13 24.00
C ASP A 140 2.03 23.10 24.90
N ILE A 141 1.54 22.01 24.33
CA ILE A 141 0.97 20.88 25.09
C ILE A 141 2.03 20.27 26.02
N LYS A 142 3.26 20.06 25.53
CA LYS A 142 4.39 19.55 26.33
C LYS A 142 4.70 20.46 27.52
N ARG A 143 4.81 21.78 27.29
CA ARG A 143 5.06 22.76 28.36
C ARG A 143 3.96 22.76 29.41
N ASN A 144 2.69 22.66 28.99
CA ASN A 144 1.55 22.70 29.90
C ASN A 144 1.42 21.40 30.73
N ILE A 145 1.70 20.24 30.13
CA ILE A 145 1.74 18.95 30.85
C ILE A 145 2.89 18.92 31.85
N LYS A 146 4.10 19.37 31.46
CA LYS A 146 5.28 19.39 32.34
C LYS A 146 5.04 20.29 33.57
N LYS A 147 4.47 21.48 33.36
CA LYS A 147 4.13 22.41 34.45
C LYS A 147 3.11 21.79 35.42
N LYS A 148 2.03 21.20 34.91
CA LYS A 148 1.01 20.54 35.75
C LYS A 148 1.53 19.30 36.48
N ALA A 149 2.51 18.60 35.92
CA ALA A 149 3.14 17.43 36.55
C ALA A 149 4.04 17.83 37.72
N GLN A 150 4.83 18.91 37.57
CA GLN A 150 5.69 19.44 38.63
C GLN A 150 4.91 19.92 39.86
N ASP A 151 3.73 20.51 39.65
CA ASP A 151 2.96 21.10 40.75
C ASP A 151 2.19 20.07 41.59
N ASN A 152 1.98 18.83 41.12
CA ASN A 152 1.03 17.88 41.74
C ASN A 152 1.53 16.44 41.98
N TYR A 153 2.68 16.02 41.45
CA TYR A 153 3.07 14.62 41.48
C TYR A 153 4.47 14.38 42.08
N SER A 154 4.62 13.28 42.81
CA SER A 154 5.92 12.82 43.32
C SER A 154 6.89 12.56 42.16
N GLY A 155 8.19 12.75 42.37
CA GLY A 155 9.22 12.64 41.32
C GLY A 155 9.18 11.33 40.52
N ALA A 156 8.68 10.24 41.12
CA ALA A 156 8.51 8.95 40.45
C ALA A 156 7.48 9.00 39.30
N LEU A 157 6.37 9.72 39.46
CA LEU A 157 5.36 9.86 38.41
C LEU A 157 5.85 10.76 37.27
N THR A 158 6.60 11.83 37.60
CA THR A 158 7.24 12.69 36.60
C THR A 158 8.20 11.89 35.71
N GLN A 159 9.07 11.07 36.32
CA GLN A 159 9.99 10.21 35.56
C GLN A 159 9.27 9.22 34.64
N PHE A 160 8.17 8.63 35.11
CA PHE A 160 7.34 7.74 34.29
C PHE A 160 6.78 8.46 33.06
N TYR A 161 6.23 9.66 33.23
CA TYR A 161 5.69 10.44 32.11
C TYR A 161 6.78 10.88 31.14
N GLU A 162 7.96 11.29 31.61
CA GLU A 162 9.08 11.66 30.75
C GLU A 162 9.56 10.46 29.91
N ASN A 163 9.70 9.28 30.53
CA ASN A 163 10.06 8.06 29.82
C ASN A 163 8.99 7.67 28.78
N TRP A 164 7.72 7.79 29.13
CA TRP A 164 6.62 7.49 28.22
C TRP A 164 6.56 8.47 27.03
N VAL A 165 6.70 9.77 27.28
CA VAL A 165 6.74 10.80 26.22
C VAL A 165 7.93 10.57 25.29
N SER A 166 9.11 10.29 25.85
CA SER A 166 10.32 9.98 25.07
C SER A 166 10.11 8.74 24.18
N SER A 167 9.51 7.67 24.74
CA SER A 167 9.19 6.46 23.98
C SER A 167 8.20 6.73 22.83
N CYS A 168 7.18 7.55 23.06
CA CYS A 168 6.25 7.96 22.01
C CYS A 168 6.93 8.80 20.92
N GLU A 169 7.83 9.73 21.28
CA GLU A 169 8.58 10.52 20.31
C GLU A 169 9.47 9.66 19.43
N ASP A 170 10.18 8.70 20.02
CA ASP A 170 11.04 7.80 19.27
C ASP A 170 10.24 6.88 18.35
N MET A 171 9.07 6.43 18.79
CA MET A 171 8.15 5.67 17.94
C MET A 171 7.70 6.51 16.73
N TRP A 172 7.32 7.77 16.95
CA TRP A 172 6.93 8.69 15.88
C TRP A 172 8.08 8.98 14.90
N LYS A 173 9.31 9.18 15.40
CA LYS A 173 10.50 9.36 14.56
C LYS A 173 10.74 8.14 13.68
N ARG A 174 10.65 6.93 14.23
CA ARG A 174 10.80 5.68 13.46
C ARG A 174 9.74 5.54 12.36
N GLN A 175 8.49 5.83 12.68
CA GLN A 175 7.41 5.83 11.68
C GLN A 175 7.63 6.88 10.58
N LYS A 176 8.09 8.07 10.96
CA LYS A 176 8.40 9.14 10.00
C LYS A 176 9.56 8.75 9.07
N ILE A 177 10.63 8.19 9.61
CA ILE A 177 11.78 7.71 8.83
C ILE A 177 11.32 6.62 7.86
N PHE A 178 10.57 5.63 8.35
CA PHE A 178 10.03 4.55 7.53
C PHE A 178 9.17 5.09 6.38
N TRP A 179 8.29 6.05 6.64
CA TRP A 179 7.45 6.65 5.60
C TRP A 179 8.27 7.43 4.56
N ILE A 180 9.31 8.15 4.99
CA ILE A 180 10.23 8.84 4.08
C ILE A 180 10.98 7.84 3.20
N GLU A 181 11.45 6.74 3.76
CA GLU A 181 12.13 5.67 3.01
C GLU A 181 11.19 5.03 1.97
N GLN A 182 9.94 4.76 2.33
CA GLN A 182 8.93 4.25 1.39
C GLN A 182 8.71 5.20 0.20
N ILE A 183 8.62 6.52 0.45
CA ILE A 183 8.49 7.52 -0.62
C ILE A 183 9.74 7.56 -1.50
N ARG A 184 10.94 7.42 -0.91
CA ARG A 184 12.18 7.36 -1.69
C ARG A 184 12.20 6.13 -2.59
N SER A 185 11.89 4.95 -2.04
CA SER A 185 11.81 3.71 -2.82
C SER A 185 10.78 3.78 -3.95
N GLN A 186 9.64 4.44 -3.73
CA GLN A 186 8.64 4.68 -4.77
C GLN A 186 9.19 5.56 -5.90
N ARG A 187 9.85 6.69 -5.56
CA ARG A 187 10.45 7.57 -6.57
C ARG A 187 11.57 6.91 -7.35
N GLU A 188 12.44 6.15 -6.69
CA GLU A 188 13.49 5.38 -7.37
C GLU A 188 12.90 4.34 -8.32
N TRP A 189 11.76 3.73 -7.98
CA TRP A 189 11.06 2.83 -8.88
C TRP A 189 10.49 3.56 -10.10
N GLU A 190 9.85 4.71 -9.90
CA GLU A 190 9.35 5.56 -10.99
C GLU A 190 10.47 6.02 -11.93
N GLU A 191 11.63 6.41 -11.38
CA GLU A 191 12.81 6.80 -12.14
C GLU A 191 13.38 5.63 -12.97
N ARG A 192 13.42 4.42 -12.41
CA ARG A 192 13.83 3.21 -13.14
C ARG A 192 12.88 2.89 -14.30
N VAL A 193 11.57 3.03 -14.09
CA VAL A 193 10.57 2.82 -15.16
C VAL A 193 10.78 3.84 -16.28
N LEU A 194 11.01 5.11 -15.96
CA LEU A 194 11.28 6.15 -16.95
C LEU A 194 12.63 5.94 -17.68
N GLU A 195 13.66 5.45 -17.00
CA GLU A 195 14.93 5.10 -17.66
C GLU A 195 14.76 3.91 -18.62
N GLN A 196 14.01 2.88 -18.23
CA GLN A 196 13.71 1.75 -19.11
C GLN A 196 12.94 2.20 -20.36
N GLN A 197 11.97 3.11 -20.21
CA GLN A 197 11.27 3.70 -21.35
C GLN A 197 12.24 4.46 -22.26
N ARG A 198 13.13 5.29 -21.69
CA ARG A 198 14.13 6.03 -22.47
C ARG A 198 15.13 5.12 -23.19
N GLU A 199 15.49 3.98 -22.62
CA GLU A 199 16.34 2.99 -23.30
C GLU A 199 15.59 2.35 -24.47
N HIS A 200 14.33 1.96 -24.27
CA HIS A 200 13.49 1.44 -25.35
C HIS A 200 13.33 2.44 -26.50
N ASP A 201 13.07 3.72 -26.19
CA ASP A 201 12.96 4.77 -27.20
C ASP A 201 14.31 4.98 -27.94
N ARG A 202 15.46 4.84 -27.24
CA ARG A 202 16.79 4.90 -27.87
C ARG A 202 17.05 3.72 -28.80
N GLU A 203 16.63 2.52 -28.43
CA GLU A 203 16.71 1.33 -29.29
C GLU A 203 15.87 1.51 -30.56
N LEU A 204 14.63 2.02 -30.44
CA LEU A 204 13.78 2.30 -31.59
C LEU A 204 14.40 3.33 -32.53
N VAL A 205 14.96 4.43 -32.00
CA VAL A 205 15.68 5.43 -32.81
C VAL A 205 16.90 4.83 -33.50
N SER A 206 17.64 3.95 -32.82
CA SER A 206 18.79 3.24 -33.41
C SER A 206 18.37 2.35 -34.58
N ILE A 207 17.26 1.61 -34.42
CA ILE A 207 16.68 0.78 -35.50
C ILE A 207 16.27 1.66 -36.67
N CYS A 208 15.52 2.74 -36.45
CA CYS A 208 15.11 3.66 -37.50
C CYS A 208 16.31 4.26 -38.25
N ASN A 209 17.35 4.68 -37.53
CA ASN A 209 18.56 5.21 -38.16
C ASN A 209 19.26 4.15 -39.02
N SER A 210 19.34 2.90 -38.56
CA SER A 210 19.94 1.81 -39.34
C SER A 210 19.18 1.54 -40.65
N LEU A 211 17.85 1.59 -40.61
CA LEU A 211 16.99 1.46 -41.79
C LEU A 211 17.20 2.60 -42.78
N ILE A 212 17.22 3.85 -42.29
CA ILE A 212 17.47 5.03 -43.13
C ILE A 212 18.86 4.95 -43.80
N THR A 213 19.90 4.53 -43.07
CA THR A 213 21.23 4.35 -43.69
C THR A 213 21.20 3.27 -44.77
N SER A 214 20.52 2.14 -44.53
CA SER A 214 20.42 1.09 -45.56
C SER A 214 19.64 1.53 -46.80
N GLU A 215 18.58 2.33 -46.65
CA GLU A 215 17.86 2.92 -47.79
C GLU A 215 18.74 3.90 -48.57
N SER A 216 19.55 4.71 -47.88
CA SER A 216 20.45 5.66 -48.55
C SER A 216 21.53 4.97 -49.38
N GLU A 217 22.09 3.86 -48.89
CA GLU A 217 23.06 3.04 -49.63
C GLU A 217 22.41 2.39 -50.87
N LEU A 218 21.16 1.92 -50.75
CA LEU A 218 20.41 1.38 -51.88
C LEU A 218 20.13 2.45 -52.96
N VAL A 219 19.79 3.68 -52.54
CA VAL A 219 19.57 4.79 -53.49
C VAL A 219 20.87 5.16 -54.21
N GLU A 220 22.01 5.18 -53.52
CA GLU A 220 23.32 5.43 -54.14
C GLU A 220 23.70 4.31 -55.12
N TYR A 221 23.43 3.04 -54.78
CA TYR A 221 23.64 1.89 -55.66
C TYR A 221 22.79 2.00 -56.94
N MET A 222 21.52 2.40 -56.84
CA MET A 222 20.65 2.61 -58.01
C MET A 222 21.14 3.74 -58.93
N HIS A 223 21.75 4.79 -58.38
CA HIS A 223 22.25 5.93 -59.18
C HIS A 223 23.55 5.62 -59.94
N THR A 224 24.33 4.63 -59.51
CA THR A 224 25.59 4.25 -60.20
C THR A 224 25.40 3.33 -61.41
N GLY A 225 24.16 2.89 -61.65
CA GLY A 225 23.63 2.49 -62.96
C GLY A 225 24.48 1.51 -63.78
N ASP A 226 24.24 0.20 -63.62
CA ASP A 226 24.41 -0.77 -64.74
C ASP A 226 23.75 -2.16 -64.57
N VAL A 227 22.85 -2.39 -63.60
CA VAL A 227 22.24 -3.73 -63.40
C VAL A 227 20.74 -3.66 -63.12
N ALA A 228 20.01 -4.57 -63.79
CA ALA A 228 18.55 -4.67 -63.90
C ALA A 228 17.75 -4.43 -62.61
N CYS A 229 16.89 -3.40 -62.62
CA CYS A 229 15.96 -3.07 -61.53
C CYS A 229 14.88 -4.13 -61.24
N GLU A 230 14.68 -5.14 -62.10
CA GLU A 230 13.58 -6.10 -61.93
C GLU A 230 13.80 -7.07 -60.75
N THR A 231 15.04 -7.46 -60.43
CA THR A 231 15.29 -8.46 -59.36
C THR A 231 15.24 -7.88 -57.94
N VAL A 232 15.39 -6.56 -57.79
CA VAL A 232 15.49 -5.93 -56.46
C VAL A 232 14.11 -5.68 -55.83
N MET A 233 13.06 -5.44 -56.62
CA MET A 233 11.72 -5.24 -56.08
C MET A 233 11.10 -6.51 -55.48
N GLU A 234 11.40 -7.70 -56.02
CA GLU A 234 10.86 -8.96 -55.47
C GLU A 234 11.39 -9.28 -54.06
N CYS A 235 12.60 -8.83 -53.70
CA CYS A 235 13.18 -9.07 -52.37
C CYS A 235 12.58 -8.17 -51.27
N PHE A 236 11.99 -7.02 -51.61
CA PHE A 236 11.47 -6.08 -50.61
C PHE A 236 10.09 -6.49 -50.08
N ASP A 237 9.26 -7.15 -50.89
CA ASP A 237 7.92 -7.60 -50.49
C ASP A 237 7.96 -8.76 -49.47
N ASP A 238 8.99 -9.62 -49.55
CA ASP A 238 9.16 -10.75 -48.63
C ASP A 238 9.63 -10.32 -47.22
N GLN A 239 10.38 -9.22 -47.10
CA GLN A 239 10.82 -8.74 -45.78
C GLN A 239 9.72 -7.99 -45.02
N PHE A 240 8.86 -7.24 -45.71
CA PHE A 240 7.75 -6.53 -45.04
C PHE A 240 6.65 -7.47 -44.54
N SER A 241 6.46 -8.63 -45.19
CA SER A 241 5.49 -9.64 -44.73
C SER A 241 5.88 -10.30 -43.40
N ASN A 242 7.17 -10.37 -43.06
CA ASN A 242 7.64 -11.00 -41.81
C ASN A 242 7.66 -10.06 -40.59
N CYS A 243 7.50 -8.75 -40.76
CA CYS A 243 7.50 -7.79 -39.64
C CYS A 243 6.10 -7.54 -39.02
N ASN A 244 5.03 -8.07 -39.63
CA ASN A 244 3.65 -7.88 -39.17
C ASN A 244 3.05 -9.11 -38.43
N ALA A 245 3.86 -10.11 -38.11
CA ALA A 245 3.45 -11.33 -37.36
C ALA A 245 4.05 -11.35 -35.95
#